data_AF-D3TAN0-F1
#
_entry.id   AF-D3TAN0-F1
#
_cell.length_a   1.000
_cell.length_b   1.000
_cell.length_c   1.000
_cell.angle_alpha   90.00
_cell.angle_beta   90.00
_cell.angle_gamma   90.00
#
_symmetry.space_group_name_H-M   'P 1'
#
loop_
_entity.id
_entity.type
_entity.pdbx_description
1 polymer ?
#
loop_
_entity_poly.entity_id
_entity_poly.type
_entity_poly.pdbx_seq_one_letter_code
_entity_poly.pdbx_strand_id
1 'polypeptide(L)'
;MVIKMNEVSDLKNVLEKIEGKLIAARKMYVAMTFAFWLIIMLLYYVIFPYVKVSPLFTAIYWIVAIAIYLWISSIILKNYARLSGSPHPSSRKHTGAFIAISWIIGSFIGWFLIPNLKVDVNFLSLLASGFLSFISISMFGEWLWFQYCYRRWNNIEMIPAFVIPAAGIPFALNMGNDSMVWAGFIVALAFSITIFWYLYSAFKSIR
;
A
#
# COMPACT_ATOMS: atom_id res chain seq x y z
N MET A 1 15.77 -5.43 -48.67
CA MET A 1 14.52 -4.94 -48.07
C MET A 1 14.90 -3.88 -47.05
N VAL A 2 14.97 -2.62 -47.47
CA VAL A 2 15.33 -1.49 -46.60
C VAL A 2 14.06 -1.06 -45.90
N ILE A 3 13.84 -1.55 -44.67
CA ILE A 3 12.85 -0.94 -43.77
C ILE A 3 13.33 0.51 -43.61
N LYS A 4 12.55 1.49 -44.10
CA LYS A 4 12.95 2.90 -44.08
C LYS A 4 13.14 3.31 -42.63
N MET A 5 14.26 3.95 -42.30
CA MET A 5 14.57 4.44 -40.94
C MET A 5 13.41 5.23 -40.30
N ASN A 6 12.59 5.91 -41.11
CA ASN A 6 11.40 6.63 -40.67
C ASN A 6 10.32 5.70 -40.05
N GLU A 7 10.12 4.51 -40.62
CA GLU A 7 9.15 3.53 -40.06
C GLU A 7 9.63 2.99 -38.71
N VAL A 8 10.95 2.83 -38.53
CA VAL A 8 11.56 2.40 -37.27
C VAL A 8 11.43 3.49 -36.20
N SER A 9 11.65 4.76 -36.55
CA SER A 9 11.46 5.88 -35.62
C SER A 9 10.00 6.08 -35.22
N ASP A 10 9.07 5.92 -36.16
CA ASP A 10 7.64 6.04 -35.89
C ASP A 10 7.15 4.89 -34.99
N LEU A 11 7.61 3.67 -35.26
CA LEU A 11 7.30 2.52 -34.41
C LEU A 11 7.84 2.71 -32.99
N LYS A 12 9.07 3.22 -32.85
CA LYS A 12 9.66 3.55 -31.54
C LYS A 12 8.83 4.59 -30.78
N ASN A 13 8.43 5.67 -31.44
CA ASN A 13 7.60 6.71 -30.83
C ASN A 13 6.23 6.18 -30.37
N VAL A 14 5.61 5.30 -31.15
CA VAL A 14 4.35 4.65 -30.76
C VAL A 14 4.56 3.72 -29.57
N LEU A 15 5.64 2.93 -29.57
CA LEU A 15 5.98 2.02 -28.47
C LEU A 15 6.24 2.77 -27.17
N GLU A 16 7.02 3.85 -27.19
CA GLU A 16 7.28 4.69 -26.00
C GLU A 16 5.98 5.29 -25.43
N LYS A 17 5.07 5.74 -26.31
CA LYS A 17 3.76 6.26 -25.90
C LYS A 17 2.87 5.17 -25.28
N ILE A 18 2.93 3.95 -25.79
CA ILE A 18 2.21 2.81 -25.21
C ILE A 18 2.83 2.41 -23.86
N GLU A 19 4.16 2.32 -23.77
CA GLU A 19 4.88 2.04 -22.52
C GLU A 19 4.51 3.07 -21.43
N GLY A 20 4.48 4.36 -21.77
CA GLY A 20 4.07 5.43 -20.88
C GLY A 20 2.64 5.29 -20.33
N LYS A 21 1.69 4.90 -21.20
CA LYS A 21 0.30 4.61 -20.79
C LYS A 21 0.20 3.38 -19.90
N LEU A 22 0.98 2.33 -20.15
CA LEU A 22 1.02 1.14 -19.32
C LEU A 22 1.64 1.42 -17.94
N ILE A 23 2.70 2.22 -17.88
CA ILE A 23 3.26 2.73 -16.61
C ILE A 23 2.19 3.49 -15.84
N ALA A 24 1.48 4.40 -16.50
CA ALA A 24 0.45 5.23 -15.86
C ALA A 24 -0.69 4.38 -15.30
N ALA A 25 -1.21 3.44 -16.09
CA ALA A 25 -2.27 2.52 -15.67
C ALA A 25 -1.86 1.71 -14.42
N ARG A 26 -0.60 1.25 -14.36
CA ARG A 26 -0.10 0.55 -13.17
C ARG A 26 -0.02 1.48 -11.96
N LYS A 27 0.48 2.70 -12.11
CA LYS A 27 0.57 3.67 -11.01
C LYS A 27 -0.81 4.05 -10.49
N MET A 28 -1.79 4.21 -11.37
CA MET A 28 -3.19 4.40 -10.99
C MET A 28 -3.76 3.18 -10.26
N TYR A 29 -3.46 1.96 -10.70
CA TYR A 29 -3.83 0.73 -9.99
C TYR A 29 -3.34 0.74 -8.54
N VAL A 30 -2.04 1.03 -8.33
CA VAL A 30 -1.46 1.04 -6.98
C VAL A 30 -2.09 2.16 -6.14
N ALA A 31 -2.30 3.35 -6.70
CA ALA A 31 -3.01 4.44 -6.02
C ALA A 31 -4.42 4.03 -5.56
N MET A 32 -5.18 3.29 -6.39
CA MET A 32 -6.50 2.80 -6.01
C MET A 32 -6.45 1.80 -4.86
N THR A 33 -5.44 0.90 -4.83
CA THR A 33 -5.22 -0.02 -3.71
C THR A 33 -4.97 0.75 -2.39
N PHE A 34 -4.12 1.78 -2.42
CA PHE A 34 -3.90 2.62 -1.24
C PHE A 34 -5.15 3.40 -0.83
N ALA A 35 -5.89 3.96 -1.79
CA ALA A 35 -7.12 4.69 -1.52
C ALA A 35 -8.17 3.80 -0.84
N PHE A 36 -8.29 2.55 -1.29
CA PHE A 36 -9.20 1.58 -0.68
C PHE A 36 -8.82 1.29 0.78
N TRP A 37 -7.55 1.00 1.05
CA TRP A 37 -7.09 0.78 2.42
C TRP A 37 -7.19 2.04 3.28
N LEU A 38 -6.93 3.22 2.73
CA LEU A 38 -7.10 4.50 3.42
C LEU A 38 -8.54 4.65 3.95
N ILE A 39 -9.55 4.36 3.13
CA ILE A 39 -10.96 4.43 3.52
C ILE A 39 -11.24 3.46 4.68
N ILE A 40 -10.76 2.22 4.58
CA ILE A 40 -10.94 1.21 5.64
C ILE A 40 -10.29 1.65 6.95
N MET A 41 -9.05 2.13 6.87
CA MET A 41 -8.28 2.54 8.06
C MET A 41 -8.91 3.77 8.72
N LEU A 42 -9.37 4.75 7.93
CA LEU A 42 -10.07 5.93 8.45
C LEU A 42 -11.38 5.57 9.15
N LEU A 43 -12.21 4.74 8.53
CA LEU A 43 -13.47 4.31 9.13
C LEU A 43 -13.21 3.60 10.47
N TYR A 44 -12.25 2.67 10.51
CA TYR A 44 -12.01 1.86 11.69
C TYR A 44 -11.24 2.57 12.81
N TYR A 45 -10.13 3.23 12.50
CA TYR A 45 -9.25 3.80 13.52
C TYR A 45 -9.56 5.25 13.88
N VAL A 46 -10.30 5.97 13.02
CA VAL A 46 -10.65 7.37 13.28
C VAL A 46 -12.13 7.51 13.59
N ILE A 47 -13.04 6.89 12.83
CA ILE A 47 -14.49 7.14 13.01
C ILE A 47 -15.11 6.22 14.08
N PHE A 48 -14.85 4.92 14.02
CA PHE A 48 -15.49 3.94 14.92
C PHE A 48 -15.21 4.09 16.42
N PRO A 49 -14.07 4.63 16.88
CA PRO A 49 -13.85 4.88 18.31
C PRO A 49 -14.94 5.76 18.94
N TYR A 50 -15.57 6.64 18.16
CA TYR A 50 -16.61 7.56 18.65
C TYR A 50 -18.00 6.93 18.78
N VAL A 51 -18.23 5.74 18.22
CA VAL A 51 -19.55 5.07 18.23
C VAL A 51 -19.57 3.76 19.02
N LYS A 52 -18.51 3.47 19.80
CA LYS A 52 -18.40 2.32 20.72
C LYS A 52 -18.86 0.99 20.10
N VAL A 53 -18.20 0.59 19.02
CA VAL A 53 -18.47 -0.68 18.31
C VAL A 53 -18.17 -1.92 19.16
N SER A 54 -18.96 -2.98 18.97
CA SER A 54 -18.74 -4.26 19.65
C SER A 54 -17.56 -5.05 19.03
N PRO A 55 -16.95 -5.99 19.78
CA PRO A 55 -15.90 -6.88 19.24
C PRO A 55 -16.38 -7.73 18.05
N LEU A 56 -17.65 -8.18 18.08
CA LEU A 56 -18.25 -8.92 16.97
C LEU A 56 -18.35 -8.05 15.71
N PHE A 57 -18.78 -6.79 15.86
CA PHE A 57 -18.83 -5.85 14.74
C PHE A 57 -17.44 -5.59 14.16
N THR A 58 -16.42 -5.48 15.02
CA THR A 58 -15.01 -5.36 14.59
C THR A 58 -14.58 -6.55 13.72
N ALA A 59 -14.88 -7.78 14.14
CA ALA A 59 -14.54 -8.97 13.36
C ALA A 59 -15.26 -8.99 12.00
N ILE A 60 -16.56 -8.72 12.00
CA ILE A 60 -17.37 -8.64 10.78
C ILE A 60 -16.83 -7.57 9.84
N TYR A 61 -16.51 -6.39 10.37
CA TYR A 61 -15.96 -5.28 9.59
C TYR A 61 -14.69 -5.68 8.84
N TRP A 62 -13.72 -6.28 9.52
CA TRP A 62 -12.46 -6.70 8.89
C TRP A 62 -12.66 -7.82 7.87
N ILE A 63 -13.53 -8.80 8.14
CA ILE A 63 -13.87 -9.86 7.18
C ILE A 63 -14.47 -9.26 5.90
N VAL A 64 -15.44 -8.35 6.04
CA VAL A 64 -16.10 -7.69 4.91
C VAL A 64 -15.11 -6.80 4.15
N ALA A 65 -14.29 -6.03 4.86
CA ALA A 65 -13.27 -5.16 4.26
C ALA A 65 -12.27 -5.96 3.41
N ILE A 66 -11.78 -7.10 3.92
CA ILE A 66 -10.88 -7.99 3.18
C ILE A 66 -11.59 -8.64 1.99
N ALA A 67 -12.84 -9.09 2.16
CA ALA A 67 -13.60 -9.68 1.05
C ALA A 67 -13.80 -8.67 -0.09
N ILE A 68 -14.17 -7.43 0.23
CA ILE A 68 -14.32 -6.34 -0.74
C ILE A 68 -12.96 -6.00 -1.38
N TYR A 69 -11.88 -5.95 -0.59
CA TYR A 69 -10.53 -5.72 -1.09
C TYR A 69 -10.15 -6.73 -2.18
N LEU A 70 -10.31 -8.02 -1.88
CA LEU A 70 -9.96 -9.10 -2.79
C LEU A 70 -10.80 -9.05 -4.06
N TRP A 71 -12.10 -8.76 -3.93
CA TRP A 71 -13.01 -8.60 -5.05
C TRP A 71 -12.60 -7.44 -5.96
N ILE A 72 -12.42 -6.24 -5.40
CA ILE A 72 -12.01 -5.04 -6.14
C ILE A 72 -10.63 -5.27 -6.79
N SER A 73 -9.65 -5.75 -6.02
CA SER A 73 -8.30 -6.03 -6.53
C SER A 73 -8.33 -7.00 -7.71
N SER A 74 -9.18 -8.03 -7.65
CA SER A 74 -9.35 -8.97 -8.76
C SER A 74 -9.90 -8.31 -10.03
N ILE A 75 -10.84 -7.38 -9.90
CA ILE A 75 -11.44 -6.64 -11.02
C ILE A 75 -10.40 -5.73 -11.65
N ILE A 76 -9.72 -4.92 -10.84
CA ILE A 76 -8.75 -3.96 -11.35
C ILE A 76 -7.56 -4.70 -11.97
N LEU A 77 -7.11 -5.81 -11.37
CA LEU A 77 -6.03 -6.65 -11.92
C LEU A 77 -6.40 -7.27 -13.27
N LYS A 78 -7.64 -7.76 -13.43
CA LYS A 78 -8.15 -8.27 -14.72
C LYS A 78 -8.13 -7.19 -15.79
N ASN A 79 -8.56 -5.97 -15.45
CA ASN A 79 -8.56 -4.84 -16.38
C ASN A 79 -7.14 -4.42 -16.78
N TYR A 80 -6.20 -4.38 -15.82
CA TYR A 80 -4.79 -4.11 -16.10
C TYR A 80 -4.17 -5.20 -16.99
N ALA A 81 -4.44 -6.47 -16.71
CA ALA A 81 -3.93 -7.59 -17.53
C ALA A 81 -4.39 -7.45 -18.99
N ARG A 82 -5.67 -7.13 -19.22
CA ARG A 82 -6.22 -6.87 -20.56
C ARG A 82 -5.50 -5.71 -21.27
N LEU A 83 -5.23 -4.61 -20.56
CA LEU A 83 -4.56 -3.44 -21.12
C LEU A 83 -3.09 -3.71 -21.47
N SER A 84 -2.40 -4.50 -20.64
CA SER A 84 -0.96 -4.75 -20.78
C SER A 84 -0.57 -5.72 -21.88
N GLY A 85 -1.52 -6.48 -22.44
CA GLY A 85 -1.25 -7.54 -23.43
C GLY A 85 -0.32 -8.66 -22.93
N SER A 86 0.12 -8.58 -21.67
CA SER A 86 1.04 -9.52 -21.04
C SER A 86 0.24 -10.56 -20.26
N PRO A 87 0.65 -11.84 -20.27
CA PRO A 87 0.22 -12.75 -19.20
C PRO A 87 0.59 -12.09 -17.87
N HIS A 88 -0.39 -12.07 -16.97
CA HIS A 88 -0.38 -11.57 -15.60
C HIS A 88 0.93 -10.92 -15.09
N PRO A 89 0.90 -9.72 -14.48
CA PRO A 89 2.07 -9.20 -13.73
C PRO A 89 2.51 -10.13 -12.57
N SER A 90 1.71 -11.13 -12.23
CA SER A 90 2.08 -12.28 -11.39
C SER A 90 2.90 -13.37 -12.11
N SER A 91 3.52 -13.09 -13.27
CA SER A 91 4.30 -14.08 -14.04
C SER A 91 5.46 -14.69 -13.23
N ARG A 92 5.88 -14.05 -12.13
CA ARG A 92 6.65 -14.70 -11.07
C ARG A 92 5.70 -15.35 -10.06
N LYS A 93 5.69 -16.68 -10.04
CA LYS A 93 4.90 -17.57 -9.16
C LYS A 93 4.95 -17.24 -7.64
N HIS A 94 5.80 -16.32 -7.21
CA HIS A 94 6.07 -16.04 -5.79
C HIS A 94 5.73 -14.61 -5.33
N THR A 95 5.30 -13.69 -6.21
CA THR A 95 5.04 -12.30 -5.80
C THR A 95 4.03 -12.18 -4.66
N GLY A 96 2.91 -12.91 -4.72
CA GLY A 96 1.92 -12.90 -3.65
C GLY A 96 2.45 -13.49 -2.33
N ALA A 97 3.34 -14.48 -2.40
CA ALA A 97 3.91 -15.13 -1.22
C ALA A 97 4.84 -14.18 -0.45
N PHE A 98 5.68 -13.40 -1.13
CA PHE A 98 6.57 -12.43 -0.47
C PHE A 98 5.81 -11.28 0.18
N ILE A 99 4.77 -10.78 -0.48
CA ILE A 99 3.87 -9.78 0.11
C ILE A 99 3.24 -10.38 1.37
N ALA A 100 2.67 -11.59 1.28
CA ALA A 100 2.08 -12.27 2.44
C ALA A 100 3.10 -12.45 3.59
N ILE A 101 4.34 -12.84 3.30
CA ILE A 101 5.40 -12.98 4.31
C ILE A 101 5.68 -11.65 5.01
N SER A 102 5.81 -10.54 4.27
CA SER A 102 6.05 -9.23 4.88
C SER A 102 4.91 -8.79 5.81
N TRP A 103 3.66 -9.08 5.42
CA TRP A 103 2.49 -8.82 6.23
C TRP A 103 2.39 -9.72 7.45
N ILE A 104 2.79 -11.00 7.35
CA ILE A 104 2.88 -11.92 8.49
C ILE A 104 3.91 -11.41 9.50
N ILE A 105 5.11 -11.06 9.04
CA ILE A 105 6.19 -10.53 9.89
C ILE A 105 5.74 -9.24 10.56
N GLY A 106 5.20 -8.29 9.79
CA GLY A 106 4.68 -7.04 10.33
C GLY A 106 3.58 -7.28 11.34
N SER A 107 2.65 -8.21 11.08
CA SER A 107 1.53 -8.52 11.98
C SER A 107 2.02 -9.14 13.29
N PHE A 108 2.97 -10.08 13.21
CA PHE A 108 3.57 -10.68 14.39
C PHE A 108 4.29 -9.62 15.24
N ILE A 109 5.09 -8.76 14.63
CA ILE A 109 5.82 -7.71 15.36
C ILE A 109 4.85 -6.69 15.95
N GLY A 110 3.91 -6.19 15.15
CA GLY A 110 3.02 -5.09 15.55
C GLY A 110 1.91 -5.49 16.51
N TRP A 111 1.30 -6.67 16.34
CA TRP A 111 0.16 -7.10 17.17
C TRP A 111 0.56 -8.02 18.32
N PHE A 112 1.68 -8.73 18.20
CA PHE A 112 2.12 -9.68 19.24
C PHE A 112 3.36 -9.18 19.97
N LEU A 113 4.47 -8.88 19.28
CA LEU A 113 5.72 -8.55 19.97
C LEU A 113 5.64 -7.22 20.73
N ILE A 114 5.27 -6.13 20.05
CA ILE A 114 5.30 -4.78 20.62
C ILE A 114 4.33 -4.58 21.80
N PRO A 115 3.05 -5.00 21.72
CA PRO A 115 2.11 -4.84 22.83
C PRO A 115 2.49 -5.65 24.08
N ASN A 116 3.35 -6.67 23.93
CA ASN A 116 3.84 -7.50 25.04
C ASN A 116 5.20 -7.04 25.59
N LEU A 117 5.77 -5.94 25.08
CA LEU A 117 6.98 -5.36 25.67
C LEU A 117 6.66 -4.78 27.05
N LYS A 118 7.43 -5.18 28.06
CA LYS A 118 7.30 -4.69 29.44
C LYS A 118 7.96 -3.31 29.60
N VAL A 119 7.43 -2.32 28.89
CA VAL A 119 7.83 -0.91 29.01
C VAL A 119 6.81 -0.18 29.88
N ASP A 120 7.26 0.78 30.68
CA ASP A 120 6.40 1.61 31.53
C ASP A 120 5.65 2.67 30.70
N VAL A 121 4.76 2.19 29.83
CA VAL A 121 3.95 2.98 28.90
C VAL A 121 2.53 2.41 28.88
N ASN A 122 1.53 3.27 28.70
CA ASN A 122 0.13 2.86 28.58
C ASN A 122 -0.07 1.82 27.46
N PHE A 123 -0.91 0.82 27.71
CA PHE A 123 -1.27 -0.23 26.75
C PHE A 123 -1.73 0.30 25.39
N LEU A 124 -2.56 1.36 25.35
CA LEU A 124 -3.03 1.97 24.10
C LEU A 124 -1.87 2.57 23.29
N SER A 125 -0.90 3.20 23.96
CA SER A 125 0.31 3.73 23.32
C SER A 125 1.19 2.62 22.75
N LEU A 126 1.29 1.48 23.43
CA LEU A 126 1.97 0.29 22.89
C LEU A 126 1.21 -0.32 21.72
N LEU A 127 -0.13 -0.37 21.78
CA LEU A 127 -0.97 -0.86 20.69
C LEU A 127 -0.87 0.03 19.44
N ALA A 128 -0.87 1.35 19.62
CA ALA A 128 -0.68 2.33 18.55
C ALA A 128 0.71 2.22 17.91
N SER A 129 1.74 2.09 18.73
CA SER A 129 3.12 1.86 18.26
C SER A 129 3.24 0.52 17.52
N GLY A 130 2.55 -0.50 18.00
CA GLY A 130 2.41 -1.80 17.36
C GLY A 130 1.76 -1.69 15.99
N PHE A 131 0.63 -0.99 15.89
CA PHE A 131 -0.07 -0.73 14.63
C PHE A 131 0.80 0.03 13.61
N LEU A 132 1.48 1.11 14.03
CA LEU A 132 2.39 1.85 13.16
C LEU A 132 3.57 1.00 12.70
N SER A 133 4.11 0.15 13.58
CA SER A 133 5.19 -0.78 13.24
C SER A 133 4.72 -1.85 12.25
N PHE A 134 3.53 -2.41 12.46
CA PHE A 134 2.90 -3.34 11.52
C PHE A 134 2.81 -2.75 10.12
N ILE A 135 2.26 -1.54 9.98
CA ILE A 135 2.16 -0.85 8.69
C ILE A 135 3.54 -0.59 8.10
N SER A 136 4.45 -0.03 8.89
CA SER A 136 5.81 0.30 8.44
C SER A 136 6.54 -0.91 7.88
N ILE A 137 6.56 -2.02 8.63
CA ILE A 137 7.30 -3.24 8.27
C ILE A 137 6.65 -3.91 7.06
N SER A 138 5.31 -4.01 7.03
CA SER A 138 4.59 -4.65 5.92
C SER A 138 4.80 -3.89 4.61
N MET A 139 4.62 -2.56 4.64
CA MET A 139 4.76 -1.71 3.47
C MET A 139 6.22 -1.61 3.00
N PHE A 140 7.19 -1.60 3.93
CA PHE A 140 8.61 -1.65 3.59
C PHE A 140 9.01 -2.97 2.93
N GLY A 141 8.52 -4.10 3.46
CA GLY A 141 8.78 -5.42 2.88
C GLY A 141 8.19 -5.56 1.47
N GLU A 142 6.97 -5.07 1.27
CA GLU A 142 6.34 -5.01 -0.06
C GLU A 142 7.13 -4.13 -1.03
N TRP A 143 7.57 -2.96 -0.58
CA TRP A 143 8.42 -2.06 -1.37
C TRP A 143 9.76 -2.72 -1.76
N LEU A 144 10.46 -3.35 -0.82
CA LEU A 144 11.71 -4.07 -1.08
C LEU A 144 11.51 -5.15 -2.15
N TRP A 145 10.42 -5.92 -2.05
CA TRP A 145 10.08 -6.93 -3.04
C TRP A 145 9.86 -6.32 -4.42
N PHE A 146 9.12 -5.21 -4.50
CA PHE A 146 8.91 -4.53 -5.77
C PHE A 146 10.18 -3.93 -6.36
N GLN A 147 11.09 -3.40 -5.54
CA GLN A 147 12.38 -2.91 -6.04
C GLN A 147 13.28 -4.05 -6.51
N TYR A 148 13.23 -5.21 -5.86
CA TYR A 148 13.96 -6.40 -6.29
C TYR A 148 13.42 -6.97 -7.60
N CYS A 149 12.09 -7.11 -7.73
CA CYS A 149 11.47 -7.76 -8.88
C CYS A 149 11.24 -6.85 -10.08
N TYR A 150 10.97 -5.56 -9.85
CA TYR A 150 10.59 -4.58 -10.86
C TYR A 150 11.56 -3.40 -10.86
N ARG A 151 12.87 -3.67 -10.79
CA ARG A 151 13.96 -2.68 -10.69
C ARG A 151 13.90 -1.55 -11.74
N ARG A 152 13.36 -1.84 -12.93
CA ARG A 152 13.17 -0.85 -14.03
C ARG A 152 12.07 0.18 -13.75
N TRP A 153 11.20 -0.08 -12.78
CA TRP A 153 9.92 0.62 -12.64
C TRP A 153 9.80 1.49 -11.38
N ASN A 154 10.90 1.58 -10.62
CA ASN A 154 11.15 2.41 -9.44
C ASN A 154 9.90 2.87 -8.68
N ASN A 155 9.51 2.13 -7.65
CA ASN A 155 8.30 2.39 -6.86
C ASN A 155 8.57 3.30 -5.64
N ILE A 156 9.29 4.41 -5.88
CA ILE A 156 9.61 5.38 -4.81
C ILE A 156 8.37 6.00 -4.18
N GLU A 157 7.25 6.00 -4.89
CA GLU A 157 6.00 6.58 -4.41
C GLU A 157 5.44 5.85 -3.18
N MET A 158 5.85 4.60 -2.90
CA MET A 158 5.46 3.87 -1.67
C MET A 158 6.23 4.31 -0.43
N ILE A 159 7.35 5.03 -0.57
CA ILE A 159 8.21 5.39 0.57
C ILE A 159 7.44 6.07 1.71
N PRO A 160 6.54 7.04 1.48
CA PRO A 160 5.78 7.66 2.55
C PRO A 160 4.93 6.66 3.34
N ALA A 161 4.41 5.60 2.69
CA ALA A 161 3.56 4.60 3.32
C ALA A 161 4.25 3.77 4.42
N PHE A 162 5.59 3.73 4.47
CA PHE A 162 6.31 3.10 5.57
C PHE A 162 7.18 4.06 6.38
N VAL A 163 7.72 5.13 5.77
CA VAL A 163 8.57 6.08 6.49
C VAL A 163 7.76 6.95 7.45
N ILE A 164 6.60 7.44 7.02
CA ILE A 164 5.78 8.32 7.86
C ILE A 164 5.20 7.55 9.06
N PRO A 165 4.65 6.33 8.90
CA PRO A 165 4.24 5.52 10.04
C PRO A 165 5.41 5.20 10.99
N ALA A 166 6.60 4.89 10.48
CA ALA A 166 7.76 4.61 11.31
C ALA A 166 8.20 5.84 12.12
N ALA A 167 8.22 7.02 11.49
CA ALA A 167 8.51 8.28 12.15
C ALA A 167 7.45 8.66 13.19
N GLY A 168 6.21 8.17 13.06
CA GLY A 168 5.13 8.38 14.01
C GLY A 168 5.24 7.57 15.32
N ILE A 169 6.04 6.50 15.34
CA ILE A 169 6.14 5.57 16.48
C ILE A 169 6.58 6.28 17.79
N PRO A 170 7.66 7.08 17.81
CA PRO A 170 8.09 7.74 19.05
C PRO A 170 7.05 8.70 19.63
N PHE A 171 6.22 9.30 18.77
CA PHE A 171 5.16 10.21 19.20
C PHE A 171 3.98 9.45 19.82
N ALA A 172 3.62 8.28 19.27
CA ALA A 172 2.52 7.46 19.79
C ALA A 172 2.74 7.02 21.25
N LEU A 173 4.00 6.82 21.65
CA LEU A 173 4.37 6.45 23.03
C LEU A 173 4.02 7.53 24.07
N ASN A 174 3.91 8.79 23.66
CA ASN A 174 3.70 9.93 24.56
C ASN A 174 2.26 10.46 24.59
N MET A 175 1.34 9.87 23.82
CA MET A 175 -0.02 10.41 23.63
C MET A 175 -1.10 9.77 24.53
N GLY A 176 -0.75 8.77 25.34
CA GLY A 176 -1.69 8.14 26.27
C GLY A 176 -2.91 7.56 25.56
N ASN A 177 -4.12 7.98 25.96
CA ASN A 177 -5.37 7.38 25.49
C ASN A 177 -5.71 7.71 24.03
N ASP A 178 -5.19 8.81 23.47
CA ASP A 178 -5.47 9.23 22.08
C ASP A 178 -4.47 8.68 21.06
N SER A 179 -3.51 7.89 21.53
CA SER A 179 -2.42 7.30 20.74
C SER A 179 -2.91 6.51 19.52
N MET A 180 -4.04 5.78 19.63
CA MET A 180 -4.56 4.99 18.53
C MET A 180 -5.20 5.84 17.43
N VAL A 181 -5.92 6.90 17.82
CA VAL A 181 -6.51 7.86 16.88
C VAL A 181 -5.39 8.60 16.14
N TRP A 182 -4.35 9.02 16.86
CA TRP A 182 -3.13 9.58 16.27
C TRP A 182 -2.49 8.65 15.24
N ALA A 183 -2.29 7.37 15.59
CA ALA A 183 -1.72 6.40 14.68
C ALA A 183 -2.59 6.23 13.41
N GLY A 184 -3.92 6.24 13.55
CA GLY A 184 -4.86 6.27 12.44
C GLY A 184 -4.66 7.47 11.51
N PHE A 185 -4.51 8.68 12.07
CA PHE A 185 -4.22 9.89 11.29
C PHE A 185 -2.86 9.85 10.59
N ILE A 186 -1.82 9.32 11.25
CA ILE A 186 -0.49 9.16 10.64
C ILE A 186 -0.51 8.22 9.44
N VAL A 187 -1.20 7.08 9.56
CA VAL A 187 -1.40 6.15 8.43
C VAL A 187 -2.22 6.82 7.32
N ALA A 188 -3.26 7.57 7.69
CA ALA A 188 -4.08 8.28 6.71
C ALA A 188 -3.28 9.32 5.91
N LEU A 189 -2.43 10.09 6.60
CA LEU A 189 -1.52 11.05 5.98
C LEU A 189 -0.53 10.33 5.04
N ALA A 190 0.10 9.28 5.53
CA ALA A 190 1.07 8.49 4.77
C ALA A 190 0.48 7.93 3.47
N PHE A 191 -0.72 7.35 3.55
CA PHE A 191 -1.41 6.79 2.39
C PHE A 191 -1.90 7.88 1.44
N SER A 192 -2.41 9.00 1.96
CA SER A 192 -2.82 10.13 1.13
C SER A 192 -1.66 10.68 0.30
N ILE A 193 -0.50 10.93 0.92
CA ILE A 193 0.72 11.36 0.22
C ILE A 193 1.13 10.33 -0.84
N THR A 194 1.12 9.05 -0.47
CA THR A 194 1.46 7.94 -1.38
C THR A 194 0.54 7.93 -2.60
N ILE A 195 -0.78 8.08 -2.40
CA ILE A 195 -1.79 8.14 -3.48
C ILE A 195 -1.50 9.32 -4.41
N PHE A 196 -1.35 10.53 -3.87
CA PHE A 196 -1.09 11.72 -4.68
C PHE A 196 0.22 11.60 -5.46
N TRP A 197 1.26 11.04 -4.85
CA TRP A 197 2.53 10.83 -5.53
C TRP A 197 2.40 9.82 -6.67
N TYR A 198 1.70 8.70 -6.45
CA TYR A 198 1.41 7.74 -7.51
C TYR A 198 0.61 8.35 -8.67
N LEU A 199 -0.42 9.14 -8.37
CA LEU A 199 -1.23 9.82 -9.39
C LEU A 199 -0.40 10.84 -10.17
N TYR A 200 0.36 11.70 -9.48
CA TYR A 200 1.28 12.66 -10.12
C TYR A 200 2.25 11.94 -11.06
N SER A 201 2.87 10.87 -10.57
CA SER A 201 3.80 10.06 -11.34
C SER A 201 3.14 9.32 -12.51
N ALA A 202 1.85 8.99 -12.42
CA ALA A 202 1.08 8.41 -13.52
C ALA A 202 0.84 9.44 -14.63
N PHE A 203 0.44 10.67 -14.28
CA PHE A 203 0.28 11.74 -15.27
C PHE A 203 1.61 12.10 -15.92
N LYS A 204 2.71 12.10 -15.15
CA LYS A 204 4.05 12.34 -15.68
C LYS A 204 4.50 11.29 -16.71
N SER A 205 4.06 10.03 -16.60
CA SER A 205 4.50 8.97 -17.52
C SER A 205 3.74 8.93 -18.85
N ILE A 206 2.62 9.65 -18.98
CA ILE A 206 1.86 9.76 -20.24
C ILE A 206 2.42 10.90 -21.11
N ARG A 207 3.13 11.84 -20.49
CA ARG A 207 3.67 13.05 -21.11
C ARG A 207 4.98 12.75 -21.84
#